data_AF-A0A7X3TL44-F1
#
_entry.id   AF-A0A7X3TL44-F1
#
_cell.length_a   1.000
_cell.length_b   1.000
_cell.length_c   1.000
_cell.angle_alpha   90.00
_cell.angle_beta   90.00
_cell.angle_gamma   90.00
#
_symmetry.space_group_name_H-M   'P 1'
#
loop_
_entity.id
_entity.type
_entity.pdbx_description
1 polymer ?
#
loop_
_entity_poly.entity_id
_entity_poly.type
_entity_poly.pdbx_seq_one_letter_code
_entity_poly.pdbx_strand_id
1 'polypeptide(L)'
;MSKPKHDYRAIDAVVNIWTPEALSHRPGWQGDFFVGKMKAESPLMAGLSLEQMIERLDAAGIERAFLIAPRTGQVGLPGCYHLPYEVVAQACEQYPDRFSGLAGIDPTQGMEGVRMFEDAVKNMGFIGAHLYPHWFELAPDHARYYPFYAKCCEL
;
A
#
# COMPACT_ATOMS: atom_id res chain seq x y z
N MET A 1 31.32 -5.19 -4.67
CA MET A 1 31.41 -3.77 -5.09
C MET A 1 30.77 -2.93 -4.00
N SER A 2 31.49 -1.99 -3.37
CA SER A 2 30.85 -1.08 -2.40
C SER A 2 29.95 -0.12 -3.15
N LYS A 3 28.70 0.04 -2.70
CA LYS A 3 27.77 1.00 -3.30
C LYS A 3 28.34 2.43 -3.19
N PRO A 4 28.12 3.29 -4.19
CA PRO A 4 28.46 4.70 -4.09
C PRO A 4 27.76 5.30 -2.86
N LYS A 5 28.55 5.90 -1.98
CA LYS A 5 28.06 6.58 -0.77
C LYS A 5 27.55 7.95 -1.22
N HIS A 6 26.25 8.07 -1.38
CA HIS A 6 25.60 9.32 -1.73
C HIS A 6 25.31 10.13 -0.47
N ASP A 7 25.35 11.46 -0.57
CA ASP A 7 24.98 12.39 0.52
C ASP A 7 23.46 12.65 0.59
N TYR A 8 22.67 11.72 0.07
CA TYR A 8 21.22 11.78 0.09
C TYR A 8 20.65 10.47 0.63
N ARG A 9 19.44 10.57 1.18
CA ARG A 9 18.67 9.42 1.65
C ARG A 9 17.52 9.18 0.68
N ALA A 10 17.17 7.91 0.46
CA ALA A 10 16.16 7.52 -0.52
C ALA A 10 14.88 7.05 0.17
N ILE A 11 13.74 7.42 -0.42
CA ILE A 11 12.41 6.96 0.00
C ILE A 11 11.81 6.18 -1.16
N ASP A 12 11.33 4.97 -0.89
CA ASP A 12 10.46 4.26 -1.82
C ASP A 12 9.01 4.62 -1.51
N ALA A 13 8.39 5.37 -2.43
CA ALA A 13 7.07 5.93 -2.21
C ALA A 13 5.91 4.94 -2.45
N VAL A 14 6.17 3.71 -2.93
CA VAL A 14 5.12 2.72 -3.20
C VAL A 14 5.63 1.30 -2.94
N VAL A 15 5.42 0.81 -1.71
CA VAL A 15 5.82 -0.54 -1.29
C VAL A 15 4.60 -1.35 -0.86
N ASN A 16 4.42 -2.52 -1.47
CA ASN A 16 3.44 -3.49 -0.99
C ASN A 16 3.98 -4.21 0.25
N ILE A 17 3.13 -4.42 1.26
CA ILE A 17 3.45 -5.25 2.42
C ILE A 17 3.27 -6.75 2.06
N TRP A 18 4.26 -7.56 2.44
CA TRP A 18 4.35 -8.99 2.10
C TRP A 18 4.36 -9.90 3.33
N THR A 19 3.92 -9.41 4.49
CA THR A 19 3.78 -10.25 5.67
C THR A 19 2.79 -11.40 5.43
N PRO A 20 2.94 -12.55 6.11
CA PRO A 20 1.97 -13.64 6.00
C PRO A 20 0.52 -13.18 6.24
N GLU A 21 0.30 -12.27 7.19
CA GLU A 21 -0.98 -11.62 7.44
C GLU A 21 -1.47 -10.84 6.21
N ALA A 22 -0.66 -9.93 5.65
CA ALA A 22 -1.02 -9.17 4.46
C ALA A 22 -1.32 -10.06 3.24
N LEU A 23 -0.58 -11.16 3.10
CA LEU A 23 -0.81 -12.16 2.05
C LEU A 23 -2.09 -12.99 2.29
N SER A 24 -2.55 -13.14 3.53
CA SER A 24 -3.78 -13.88 3.82
C SER A 24 -5.06 -13.17 3.35
N HIS A 25 -5.03 -11.83 3.27
CA HIS A 25 -6.17 -11.05 2.75
C HIS A 25 -6.26 -11.03 1.22
N ARG A 26 -5.15 -11.35 0.58
CA ARG A 26 -4.94 -11.29 -0.86
C ARG A 26 -5.68 -12.45 -1.55
N PRO A 27 -6.39 -12.25 -2.68
CA PRO A 27 -7.15 -13.34 -3.28
C PRO A 27 -6.22 -14.43 -3.83
N GLY A 28 -6.66 -15.70 -3.80
CA GLY A 28 -5.83 -16.89 -4.06
C GLY A 28 -5.36 -17.12 -5.51
N TRP A 29 -5.77 -16.29 -6.48
CA TRP A 29 -5.37 -16.32 -7.90
C TRP A 29 -3.91 -15.88 -8.21
N GLN A 30 -3.08 -15.65 -7.20
CA GLN A 30 -1.75 -15.04 -7.36
C GLN A 30 -0.70 -15.98 -7.96
N GLY A 31 -0.89 -17.29 -7.81
CA GLY A 31 0.00 -18.30 -8.38
C GLY A 31 0.17 -18.12 -9.89
N ASP A 32 -0.90 -17.84 -10.63
CA ASP A 32 -0.85 -17.73 -12.09
C ASP A 32 -0.60 -16.29 -12.58
N PHE A 33 -1.18 -15.28 -11.91
CA PHE A 33 -1.07 -13.88 -12.36
C PHE A 33 0.30 -13.24 -12.05
N PHE A 34 0.84 -13.44 -10.84
CA PHE A 34 2.12 -12.81 -10.44
C PHE A 34 3.34 -13.59 -10.94
N VAL A 35 3.30 -14.93 -10.90
CA VAL A 35 4.42 -15.77 -11.40
C VAL A 35 4.54 -15.64 -12.92
N GLY A 36 3.40 -15.59 -13.63
CA GLY A 36 3.38 -15.48 -15.09
C GLY A 36 3.84 -14.12 -15.64
N LYS A 37 3.40 -13.00 -15.02
CA LYS A 37 3.74 -11.65 -15.53
C LYS A 37 4.94 -10.97 -14.87
N MET A 38 5.16 -11.17 -13.57
CA MET A 38 6.18 -10.41 -12.83
C MET A 38 7.54 -11.12 -12.74
N LYS A 39 7.66 -12.37 -13.22
CA LYS A 39 8.85 -13.23 -13.01
C LYS A 39 9.33 -13.22 -11.56
N ALA A 40 8.43 -12.99 -10.61
CA ALA A 40 8.77 -12.91 -9.20
C ALA A 40 9.17 -14.31 -8.72
N GLU A 41 10.35 -14.45 -8.15
CA GLU A 41 10.83 -15.72 -7.63
C GLU A 41 9.91 -16.24 -6.51
N SER A 42 9.71 -17.56 -6.50
CA SER A 42 8.93 -18.35 -5.53
C SER A 42 9.01 -17.92 -4.05
N PRO A 43 10.14 -17.41 -3.49
CA PRO A 43 10.23 -17.07 -2.07
C PRO A 43 9.32 -15.93 -1.60
N LEU A 44 8.92 -14.99 -2.48
CA LEU A 44 7.99 -13.91 -2.10
C LEU A 44 6.58 -14.44 -1.74
N MET A 45 6.23 -15.64 -2.20
CA MET A 45 4.93 -16.27 -1.95
C MET A 45 4.85 -16.92 -0.56
N ALA A 46 5.98 -17.16 0.12
CA ALA A 46 6.00 -17.65 1.51
C ALA A 46 5.73 -16.53 2.54
N GLY A 47 5.70 -15.27 2.09
CA GLY A 47 5.67 -14.10 2.96
C GLY A 47 7.05 -13.72 3.50
N LEU A 48 7.19 -12.45 3.87
CA LEU A 48 8.39 -11.88 4.47
C LEU A 48 8.03 -11.29 5.84
N SER A 49 8.90 -11.45 6.84
CA SER A 49 8.77 -10.64 8.04
C SER A 49 9.07 -9.17 7.75
N LEU A 50 8.65 -8.26 8.64
CA LEU A 50 8.94 -6.82 8.49
C LEU A 50 10.46 -6.56 8.53
N GLU A 51 11.20 -7.31 9.33
CA GLU A 51 12.66 -7.26 9.42
C GLU A 51 13.29 -7.68 8.09
N GLN A 52 12.81 -8.75 7.46
CA GLN A 52 13.29 -9.18 6.15
C GLN A 52 12.96 -8.15 5.06
N MET A 53 11.83 -7.45 5.16
CA MET A 53 11.54 -6.32 4.28
C MET A 53 12.52 -5.17 4.51
N ILE A 54 12.81 -4.84 5.77
CA ILE A 54 13.79 -3.82 6.16
C ILE A 54 15.19 -4.15 5.64
N GLU A 55 15.64 -5.39 5.80
CA GLU A 55 16.93 -5.86 5.27
C GLU A 55 17.05 -5.62 3.76
N ARG A 56 15.94 -5.78 3.01
CA ARG A 56 15.90 -5.48 1.57
C ARG A 56 15.99 -3.99 1.30
N LEU A 57 15.34 -3.15 2.11
CA LEU A 57 15.48 -1.68 2.01
C LEU A 57 16.93 -1.27 2.29
N ASP A 58 17.55 -1.80 3.34
CA ASP A 58 18.95 -1.53 3.70
C ASP A 58 19.90 -1.99 2.59
N ALA A 59 19.69 -3.21 2.09
CA ALA A 59 20.45 -3.75 0.96
C ALA A 59 20.26 -2.91 -0.31
N ALA A 60 19.11 -2.25 -0.49
CA ALA A 60 18.84 -1.33 -1.60
C ALA A 60 19.41 0.08 -1.37
N GLY A 61 19.66 0.48 -0.12
CA GLY A 61 20.03 1.85 0.25
C GLY A 61 18.81 2.77 0.40
N ILE A 62 17.65 2.20 0.73
CA ILE A 62 16.38 2.90 0.95
C ILE A 62 16.21 3.10 2.45
N GLU A 63 16.08 4.34 2.87
CA GLU A 63 15.91 4.69 4.28
C GLU A 63 14.48 4.40 4.75
N ARG A 64 13.50 4.81 3.95
CA ARG A 64 12.08 4.74 4.32
C ARG A 64 11.23 4.23 3.17
N ALA A 65 10.20 3.47 3.49
CA ALA A 65 9.24 2.93 2.53
C ALA A 65 7.82 3.36 2.89
N PHE A 66 7.05 3.76 1.88
CA PHE A 66 5.63 4.04 2.04
C PHE A 66 4.84 2.77 1.74
N LEU A 67 4.33 2.14 2.80
CA LEU A 67 3.52 0.95 2.73
C LEU A 67 2.11 1.31 2.28
N ILE A 68 1.66 0.72 1.17
CA ILE A 68 0.30 0.94 0.69
C ILE A 68 -0.66 -0.07 1.33
N ALA A 69 -1.83 0.40 1.77
CA ALA A 69 -2.99 -0.44 2.08
C ALA A 69 -3.94 -0.44 0.88
N PRO A 70 -3.68 -1.25 -0.16
CA PRO A 70 -4.34 -1.08 -1.46
C PRO A 70 -5.82 -1.40 -1.40
N ARG A 71 -6.59 -0.68 -2.20
CA ARG A 71 -7.95 -1.04 -2.59
C ARG A 71 -7.98 -1.23 -4.10
N THR A 72 -8.27 -2.44 -4.54
CA THR A 72 -8.38 -2.81 -5.95
C THR A 72 -9.80 -3.30 -6.21
N GLY A 73 -10.50 -2.66 -7.13
CA GLY A 73 -11.85 -3.07 -7.55
C GLY A 73 -12.95 -2.65 -6.58
N GLN A 74 -14.16 -2.58 -7.12
CA GLN A 74 -15.37 -2.38 -6.33
C GLN A 74 -15.73 -3.67 -5.59
N VAL A 75 -16.12 -3.53 -4.31
CA VAL A 75 -16.59 -4.64 -3.48
C VAL A 75 -17.70 -5.42 -4.19
N GLY A 76 -17.51 -6.74 -4.29
CA GLY A 76 -18.43 -7.65 -4.97
C GLY A 76 -18.04 -8.02 -6.41
N LEU A 77 -17.06 -7.33 -7.02
CA LEU A 77 -16.52 -7.73 -8.32
C LEU A 77 -15.41 -8.78 -8.20
N PRO A 78 -15.28 -9.69 -9.18
CA PRO A 78 -14.17 -10.64 -9.22
C PRO A 78 -12.82 -9.93 -9.15
N GLY A 79 -11.94 -10.41 -8.28
CA GLY A 79 -10.62 -9.83 -8.10
C GLY A 79 -10.56 -8.58 -7.22
N CYS A 80 -11.70 -8.14 -6.67
CA CYS A 80 -11.71 -7.11 -5.66
C CYS A 80 -10.88 -7.53 -4.44
N TYR A 81 -10.04 -6.61 -3.95
CA TYR A 81 -9.21 -6.83 -2.79
C TYR A 81 -8.89 -5.50 -2.10
N HIS A 82 -9.27 -5.40 -0.83
CA HIS A 82 -8.95 -4.27 0.02
C HIS A 82 -8.12 -4.79 1.20
N LEU A 83 -6.89 -4.32 1.35
CA LEU A 83 -6.10 -4.61 2.54
C LEU A 83 -6.64 -3.79 3.71
N PRO A 84 -6.94 -4.40 4.88
CA PRO A 84 -7.29 -3.64 6.07
C PRO A 84 -6.18 -2.65 6.42
N TYR A 85 -6.56 -1.43 6.80
CA TYR A 85 -5.60 -0.37 7.12
C TYR A 85 -4.75 -0.73 8.34
N GLU A 86 -5.32 -1.48 9.28
CA GLU A 86 -4.71 -1.91 10.52
C GLU A 86 -3.41 -2.71 10.27
N VAL A 87 -3.38 -3.54 9.22
CA VAL A 87 -2.19 -4.32 8.86
C VAL A 87 -0.99 -3.41 8.53
N VAL A 88 -1.25 -2.30 7.84
CA VAL A 88 -0.21 -1.30 7.52
C VAL A 88 0.07 -0.40 8.72
N ALA A 89 -0.95 0.00 9.47
CA ALA A 89 -0.80 0.82 10.67
C ALA A 89 0.12 0.15 11.70
N GLN A 90 -0.12 -1.13 11.99
CA GLN A 90 0.69 -1.92 12.93
C GLN A 90 2.15 -2.03 12.48
N ALA A 91 2.39 -2.21 11.17
CA ALA A 91 3.75 -2.23 10.64
C ALA A 91 4.47 -0.88 10.80
N CYS A 92 3.74 0.23 10.59
CA CYS A 92 4.26 1.58 10.80
C CYS A 92 4.51 1.88 12.28
N GLU A 93 3.65 1.40 13.19
CA GLU A 93 3.83 1.55 14.63
C GLU A 93 5.05 0.78 15.14
N GLN A 94 5.29 -0.43 14.63
CA GLN A 94 6.46 -1.23 15.00
C GLN A 94 7.79 -0.64 14.50
N TYR A 95 7.78 -0.02 13.31
CA TYR A 95 8.98 0.52 12.68
C TYR A 95 8.75 1.95 12.13
N PRO A 96 8.47 2.93 13.00
CA PRO A 96 8.05 4.28 12.59
C PRO A 96 9.14 5.05 11.83
N ASP A 97 10.41 4.70 12.06
CA ASP A 97 11.52 5.31 11.35
C ASP A 97 11.67 4.77 9.93
N ARG A 98 11.16 3.56 9.65
CA ARG A 98 11.35 2.82 8.40
C ARG A 98 10.13 2.81 7.50
N PHE A 99 8.92 2.89 8.08
CA PHE A 99 7.68 2.80 7.33
C PHE A 99 6.77 4.01 7.54
N SER A 100 5.98 4.32 6.52
CA SER A 100 4.84 5.24 6.61
C SER A 100 3.68 4.68 5.79
N GLY A 101 2.44 4.86 6.24
CA GLY A 101 1.27 4.27 5.57
C GLY A 101 0.65 5.19 4.51
N LEU A 102 0.21 4.62 3.39
CA LEU A 102 -0.69 5.26 2.43
C LEU A 102 -2.03 4.50 2.32
N ALA A 103 -3.12 5.20 2.60
CA ALA A 103 -4.44 4.63 2.72
C ALA A 103 -5.07 4.46 1.34
N GLY A 104 -5.33 3.22 0.91
CA GLY A 104 -6.01 2.95 -0.35
C GLY A 104 -7.43 3.47 -0.34
N ILE A 105 -7.85 4.23 -1.34
CA ILE A 105 -9.21 4.79 -1.41
C ILE A 105 -10.08 4.06 -2.44
N ASP A 106 -11.38 3.93 -2.14
CA ASP A 106 -12.40 3.37 -3.03
C ASP A 106 -13.48 4.44 -3.32
N PRO A 107 -13.59 4.94 -4.57
CA PRO A 107 -14.56 5.97 -4.97
C PRO A 107 -16.02 5.51 -4.95
N THR A 108 -16.29 4.21 -4.81
CA THR A 108 -17.64 3.63 -4.80
C THR A 108 -18.25 3.60 -3.39
N GLN A 109 -17.43 3.76 -2.35
CA GLN A 109 -17.87 3.79 -0.95
C GLN A 109 -18.45 5.14 -0.49
N GLY A 110 -18.37 6.17 -1.35
CA GLY A 110 -18.87 7.50 -1.05
C GLY A 110 -18.30 8.08 0.24
N MET A 111 -19.13 8.77 1.02
CA MET A 111 -18.70 9.46 2.24
C MET A 111 -18.28 8.53 3.38
N GLU A 112 -18.68 7.26 3.37
CA GLU A 112 -18.17 6.28 4.33
C GLU A 112 -16.68 6.03 4.10
N GLY A 113 -16.28 5.79 2.85
CA GLY A 113 -14.87 5.66 2.49
C GLY A 113 -14.05 6.92 2.82
N VAL A 114 -14.63 8.11 2.64
CA VAL A 114 -13.98 9.39 3.02
C VAL A 114 -13.74 9.46 4.54
N ARG A 115 -14.71 9.04 5.37
CA ARG A 115 -14.54 9.00 6.83
C ARG A 115 -13.50 7.98 7.26
N MET A 116 -13.48 6.80 6.64
CA MET A 116 -12.43 5.80 6.90
C MET A 116 -11.04 6.33 6.52
N PHE A 117 -10.93 7.06 5.42
CA PHE A 117 -9.66 7.69 5.01
C PHE A 117 -9.22 8.77 6.01
N GLU A 118 -10.13 9.63 6.44
CA GLU A 118 -9.86 10.65 7.46
C GLU A 118 -9.40 10.01 8.78
N ASP A 119 -10.06 8.94 9.23
CA ASP A 119 -9.68 8.18 10.42
C ASP A 119 -8.29 7.56 10.29
N ALA A 120 -7.98 6.97 9.14
CA ALA A 120 -6.64 6.41 8.88
C ALA A 120 -5.54 7.47 9.02
N VAL A 121 -5.76 8.68 8.50
CA VAL A 121 -4.78 9.77 8.59
C VAL A 121 -4.70 10.32 10.01
N LYS A 122 -5.83 10.66 10.63
CA LYS A 122 -5.86 11.35 11.93
C LYS A 122 -5.53 10.44 13.11
N ASN A 123 -5.93 9.17 13.05
CA ASN A 123 -5.90 8.26 14.20
C ASN A 123 -4.96 7.07 14.00
N MET A 124 -4.64 6.68 12.76
CA MET A 124 -3.72 5.55 12.48
C MET A 124 -2.35 5.98 11.93
N GLY A 125 -2.11 7.28 11.75
CA GLY A 125 -0.81 7.82 11.34
C GLY A 125 -0.47 7.64 9.85
N PHE A 126 -1.46 7.38 9.01
CA PHE A 126 -1.26 7.38 7.56
C PHE A 126 -0.92 8.79 7.08
N ILE A 127 0.02 8.89 6.13
CA ILE A 127 0.55 10.17 5.64
C ILE A 127 -0.06 10.62 4.31
N GLY A 128 -1.00 9.85 3.77
CA GLY A 128 -1.63 10.18 2.49
C GLY A 128 -2.54 9.08 1.95
N ALA A 129 -3.12 9.35 0.78
CA ALA A 129 -3.96 8.42 0.05
C ALA A 129 -3.16 7.66 -1.02
N HIS A 130 -3.62 6.46 -1.35
CA HIS A 130 -3.16 5.67 -2.48
C HIS A 130 -4.34 5.30 -3.37
N LEU A 131 -4.20 5.41 -4.68
CA LEU A 131 -5.31 5.26 -5.62
C LEU A 131 -4.86 4.48 -6.88
N TYR A 132 -5.71 3.54 -7.30
CA TYR A 132 -5.59 2.89 -8.60
C TYR A 132 -6.84 3.12 -9.46
N PRO A 133 -6.88 4.18 -10.29
CA PRO A 133 -8.07 4.52 -11.07
C PRO A 133 -8.50 3.40 -12.04
N HIS A 134 -7.52 2.71 -12.63
CA HIS A 134 -7.74 1.62 -13.58
C HIS A 134 -8.48 0.42 -12.98
N TRP A 135 -8.36 0.15 -11.67
CA TRP A 135 -9.09 -0.93 -11.02
C TRP A 135 -10.58 -0.59 -10.79
N PHE A 136 -10.96 0.67 -10.94
CA PHE A 136 -12.36 1.12 -10.84
C PHE A 136 -12.95 1.52 -12.19
N GLU A 137 -12.18 1.39 -13.29
CA GLU A 137 -12.57 1.83 -14.64
C GLU A 137 -12.99 3.31 -14.70
N LEU A 138 -12.41 4.13 -13.82
CA LEU A 138 -12.64 5.57 -13.79
C LEU A 138 -11.36 6.30 -14.17
N ALA A 139 -11.52 7.39 -14.92
CA ALA A 139 -10.42 8.32 -15.14
C ALA A 139 -9.99 8.97 -13.81
N PRO A 140 -8.71 9.33 -13.61
CA PRO A 140 -8.25 9.96 -12.37
C PRO A 140 -9.01 11.25 -12.02
N ASP A 141 -9.51 11.98 -13.00
CA ASP A 141 -10.30 13.20 -12.84
C ASP A 141 -11.81 12.96 -12.71
N HIS A 142 -12.25 11.70 -12.59
CA HIS A 142 -13.67 11.39 -12.45
C HIS A 142 -14.24 11.96 -11.14
N ALA A 143 -15.44 12.57 -11.22
CA ALA A 143 -16.04 13.32 -10.11
C ALA A 143 -16.24 12.52 -8.80
N ARG A 144 -16.29 11.19 -8.88
CA ARG A 144 -16.34 10.30 -7.70
C ARG A 144 -15.09 10.40 -6.80
N TYR A 145 -13.95 10.84 -7.33
CA TYR A 145 -12.73 11.04 -6.56
C TYR A 145 -12.67 12.39 -5.84
N TYR A 146 -13.47 13.36 -6.27
CA TYR A 146 -13.39 14.72 -5.74
C TYR A 146 -13.61 14.82 -4.22
N PRO A 147 -14.52 14.04 -3.58
CA PRO A 147 -14.61 14.02 -2.13
C PRO A 147 -13.31 13.61 -1.42
N PHE A 148 -12.57 12.65 -1.98
CA PHE A 148 -11.26 12.26 -1.44
C PHE A 148 -10.20 13.33 -1.70
N TYR A 149 -10.18 13.94 -2.89
CA TYR A 149 -9.25 15.03 -3.19
C TYR A 149 -9.46 16.25 -2.30
N ALA A 150 -10.73 16.64 -2.10
CA ALA A 150 -11.08 17.71 -1.17
C ALA A 150 -10.63 17.36 0.25
N LYS A 151 -10.87 16.12 0.70
CA LYS A 151 -10.41 15.67 2.02
C LYS A 151 -8.89 15.68 2.15
N CYS A 152 -8.13 15.30 1.12
CA CYS A 152 -6.67 15.43 1.12
C CYS A 152 -6.17 16.87 1.24
N CYS A 153 -6.95 17.88 0.81
CA CYS A 153 -6.60 19.28 1.01
C CYS A 153 -6.90 19.78 2.44
N GLU A 154 -7.77 19.10 3.18
CA GLU A 154 -8.14 19.45 4.56
C GLU A 154 -7.26 18.79 5.63
N LEU A 155 -6.62 17.66 5.29
CA LEU A 155 -5.78 16.84 6.17
C LEU A 155 -4.31 17.26 6.11
#